data_AF-A0A017HJH0-F1
#
_entry.id   AF-A0A017HJH0-F1
#
_cell.length_a   1.000
_cell.length_b   1.000
_cell.length_c   1.000
_cell.angle_alpha   90.00
_cell.angle_beta   90.00
_cell.angle_gamma   90.00
#
_symmetry.space_group_name_H-M   'P 1'
#
loop_
_entity.id
_entity.type
_entity.pdbx_description
1 polymer ?
#
loop_
_entity_poly.entity_id
_entity_poly.type
_entity_poly.pdbx_seq_one_letter_code
_entity_poly.pdbx_strand_id
1 'polypeptide(L)'
;MTGAYTVVAITAADRLGLSIHRVEVRMDDSTPPPASLAAGSRHTATITHAVTWACNAVIRRLADAAVASNGPLAGQKAEALRLTNGRLGALFGPNEPLEDAVRRVTGGAVEIHAEHVPEGLPPESVDKLYSGKLAMLRGHQRQDIHAYAYGAQFVEVRVHRLTCEIRVLRMAGAFAAGTIVNPLTALSQYMGGMIWGLGAALEERTEIDLAHARYVNDNLSEYPVPVNADV
;
A
#
# COMPACT_ATOMS: atom_id res chain seq x y z
N MET A 1 5.21 10.59 4.24
CA MET A 1 4.21 9.52 4.48
C MET A 1 3.73 9.00 3.13
N THR A 2 3.86 7.70 2.84
CA THR A 2 3.59 7.08 1.53
C THR A 2 2.11 6.90 1.18
N GLY A 3 1.18 7.48 1.97
CA GLY A 3 -0.27 7.34 1.77
C GLY A 3 -0.84 5.97 2.20
N ALA A 4 -0.12 5.21 3.04
CA ALA A 4 -0.53 3.88 3.49
C ALA A 4 -1.93 3.85 4.14
N TYR A 5 -2.25 4.83 4.99
CA TYR A 5 -3.59 5.01 5.59
C TYR A 5 -4.70 5.04 4.55
N THR A 6 -4.54 5.89 3.55
CA THR A 6 -5.53 6.05 2.48
C THR A 6 -5.67 4.78 1.64
N VAL A 7 -4.56 4.12 1.31
CA VAL A 7 -4.56 2.89 0.51
C VAL A 7 -5.27 1.75 1.25
N VAL A 8 -5.01 1.59 2.56
CA VAL A 8 -5.70 0.61 3.40
C VAL A 8 -7.20 0.93 3.49
N ALA A 9 -7.55 2.20 3.71
CA ALA A 9 -8.94 2.64 3.79
C ALA A 9 -9.71 2.37 2.49
N ILE A 10 -9.13 2.72 1.33
CA ILE A 10 -9.70 2.44 0.00
C ILE A 10 -9.90 0.94 -0.19
N THR A 11 -8.88 0.13 0.15
CA THR A 11 -8.95 -1.33 -0.01
C THR A 11 -10.06 -1.93 0.85
N ALA A 12 -10.15 -1.54 2.12
CA ALA A 12 -11.19 -2.03 3.03
C ALA A 12 -12.59 -1.56 2.59
N ALA A 13 -12.73 -0.30 2.19
CA ALA A 13 -14.00 0.26 1.70
C ALA A 13 -14.50 -0.48 0.46
N ASP A 14 -13.63 -0.70 -0.52
CA ASP A 14 -13.94 -1.45 -1.74
C ASP A 14 -14.34 -2.90 -1.44
N ARG A 15 -13.54 -3.60 -0.64
CA ARG A 15 -13.82 -5.00 -0.28
C ARG A 15 -15.10 -5.18 0.52
N LEU A 16 -15.39 -4.27 1.44
CA LEU A 16 -16.60 -4.31 2.28
C LEU A 16 -17.81 -3.64 1.61
N GLY A 17 -17.66 -3.07 0.41
CA GLY A 17 -18.74 -2.35 -0.26
C GLY A 17 -19.29 -1.18 0.57
N LEU A 18 -18.41 -0.48 1.30
CA LEU A 18 -18.74 0.64 2.17
C LEU A 18 -18.19 1.96 1.61
N SER A 19 -18.81 3.07 2.03
CA SER A 19 -18.20 4.39 1.83
C SER A 19 -16.91 4.48 2.65
N ILE A 20 -15.87 5.09 2.08
CA ILE A 20 -14.59 5.32 2.76
C ILE A 20 -14.74 6.13 4.06
N HIS A 21 -15.77 6.99 4.16
CA HIS A 21 -16.07 7.75 5.38
C HIS A 21 -16.54 6.89 6.55
N ARG A 22 -16.88 5.61 6.29
CA ARG A 22 -17.23 4.62 7.31
C ARG A 22 -16.05 3.72 7.68
N VAL A 23 -14.84 4.01 7.18
CA VAL A 23 -13.63 3.23 7.43
C VAL A 23 -12.65 4.08 8.23
N GLU A 24 -12.35 3.63 9.45
CA GLU A 24 -11.27 4.17 10.27
C GLU A 24 -10.08 3.22 10.21
N VAL A 25 -8.88 3.75 9.99
CA VAL A 25 -7.64 2.97 9.92
C VAL A 25 -6.70 3.41 11.02
N ARG A 26 -6.18 2.45 11.79
CA ARG A 26 -5.21 2.65 12.88
C ARG A 26 -3.97 1.81 12.61
N MET A 27 -2.80 2.43 12.48
CA MET A 27 -1.54 1.73 12.11
C MET A 27 -0.30 2.18 12.88
N ASP A 28 -0.45 3.08 13.88
CA ASP A 28 0.68 3.70 14.59
C ASP A 28 0.68 3.36 16.09
N ASP A 29 0.36 2.10 16.40
CA ASP A 29 0.40 1.55 17.75
C ASP A 29 1.02 0.13 17.69
N SER A 30 1.57 -0.33 18.80
CA SER A 30 2.03 -1.70 19.04
C SER A 30 0.90 -2.68 19.41
N THR A 31 -0.31 -2.19 19.66
CA THR A 31 -1.48 -3.05 19.95
C THR A 31 -2.02 -3.82 18.73
N PRO A 32 -2.02 -3.30 17.49
CA PRO A 32 -2.41 -4.05 16.31
C PRO A 32 -1.33 -5.04 15.85
N PRO A 33 -1.67 -6.01 14.98
CA PRO A 33 -0.71 -6.98 14.46
C PRO A 33 0.46 -6.30 13.75
N PRO A 34 1.70 -6.79 13.92
CA PRO A 34 2.89 -6.13 13.39
C PRO A 34 2.93 -6.23 11.86
N ALA A 35 3.18 -5.10 11.21
CA ALA A 35 3.35 -5.03 9.76
C ALA A 35 4.83 -5.19 9.35
N SER A 36 5.07 -5.76 8.17
CA SER A 36 6.41 -5.79 7.59
C SER A 36 6.90 -4.38 7.21
N LEU A 37 8.23 -4.20 7.21
CA LEU A 37 8.91 -2.94 6.95
C LEU A 37 8.39 -2.23 5.69
N ALA A 38 8.13 -0.93 5.80
CA ALA A 38 7.83 -0.07 4.67
C ALA A 38 9.10 0.26 3.85
N ALA A 39 9.61 -0.71 3.09
CA ALA A 39 10.81 -0.53 2.27
C ALA A 39 10.81 -1.36 0.97
N GLY A 40 11.51 -0.84 -0.04
CA GLY A 40 11.64 -1.47 -1.35
C GLY A 40 10.33 -1.56 -2.12
N SER A 41 9.45 -0.57 -1.97
CA SER A 41 8.19 -0.42 -2.73
C SER A 41 7.22 -1.61 -2.64
N ARG A 42 7.25 -2.37 -1.55
CA ARG A 42 6.40 -3.57 -1.33
C ARG A 42 5.22 -3.35 -0.39
N HIS A 43 5.29 -2.32 0.45
CA HIS A 43 4.39 -2.16 1.59
C HIS A 43 2.91 -2.13 1.19
N THR A 44 2.58 -1.42 0.11
CA THR A 44 1.22 -1.37 -0.45
C THR A 44 0.71 -2.77 -0.80
N ALA A 45 1.51 -3.58 -1.50
CA ALA A 45 1.09 -4.92 -1.92
C ALA A 45 0.88 -5.85 -0.72
N THR A 46 1.76 -5.80 0.27
CA THR A 46 1.67 -6.68 1.45
C THR A 46 0.50 -6.29 2.35
N ILE A 47 0.32 -5.00 2.64
CA ILE A 47 -0.70 -4.57 3.60
C ILE A 47 -2.12 -4.67 3.02
N THR A 48 -2.31 -4.33 1.74
CA THR A 48 -3.62 -4.45 1.09
C THR A 48 -4.05 -5.90 0.92
N HIS A 49 -3.11 -6.82 0.77
CA HIS A 49 -3.40 -8.25 0.75
C HIS A 49 -3.90 -8.76 2.10
N ALA A 50 -3.22 -8.41 3.20
CA ALA A 50 -3.66 -8.76 4.55
C ALA A 50 -5.05 -8.17 4.87
N VAL A 51 -5.28 -6.90 4.51
CA VAL A 51 -6.58 -6.23 4.67
C VAL A 51 -7.67 -6.92 3.84
N THR A 52 -7.35 -7.32 2.61
CA THR A 52 -8.29 -8.08 1.76
C THR A 52 -8.66 -9.42 2.40
N TRP A 53 -7.70 -10.14 2.96
CA TRP A 53 -7.96 -11.39 3.69
C TRP A 53 -8.88 -11.17 4.90
N ALA A 54 -8.61 -10.14 5.71
CA ALA A 54 -9.46 -9.78 6.84
C ALA A 54 -10.90 -9.48 6.38
N CYS A 55 -11.06 -8.65 5.35
CA CYS A 55 -12.38 -8.29 4.82
C CYS A 55 -13.13 -9.51 4.28
N ASN A 56 -12.44 -10.40 3.55
CA ASN A 56 -13.04 -11.64 3.04
C ASN A 56 -13.46 -12.57 4.18
N ALA A 57 -12.68 -12.67 5.25
CA ALA A 57 -13.04 -13.45 6.43
C ALA A 57 -14.29 -12.86 7.13
N VAL A 58 -14.43 -11.53 7.17
CA VAL A 58 -15.65 -10.87 7.70
C VAL A 58 -16.84 -11.24 6.82
N ILE A 59 -16.73 -11.05 5.51
CA ILE A 59 -17.80 -11.38 4.56
C ILE A 59 -18.19 -12.85 4.66
N ARG A 60 -17.20 -13.74 4.76
CA ARG A 60 -17.41 -15.18 4.90
C ARG A 60 -18.21 -15.51 6.15
N ARG A 61 -17.80 -15.00 7.31
CA ARG A 61 -18.48 -15.23 8.59
C ARG A 61 -19.92 -14.71 8.57
N LEU A 62 -20.16 -13.54 7.97
CA LEU A 62 -21.50 -12.99 7.81
C LEU A 62 -22.35 -13.83 6.83
N ALA A 63 -21.75 -14.23 5.70
CA ALA A 63 -22.39 -15.04 4.67
C ALA A 63 -22.81 -16.41 5.19
N ASP A 64 -21.92 -17.11 5.91
CA ASP A 64 -22.19 -18.43 6.49
C ASP A 64 -23.39 -18.37 7.47
N ALA A 65 -23.50 -17.30 8.26
CA ALA A 65 -24.65 -17.08 9.13
C ALA A 65 -25.94 -16.68 8.39
N ALA A 66 -25.81 -15.94 7.28
CA ALA A 66 -26.96 -15.51 6.48
C ALA A 66 -27.60 -16.66 5.68
N VAL A 67 -26.80 -17.64 5.25
CA VAL A 67 -27.26 -18.82 4.49
C VAL A 67 -27.66 -20.01 5.36
N ALA A 68 -27.41 -19.94 6.67
CA ALA A 68 -27.85 -20.95 7.63
C ALA A 68 -29.37 -21.17 7.56
N SER A 69 -29.86 -22.30 8.08
CA SER A 69 -31.25 -22.75 7.93
C SER A 69 -32.32 -21.77 8.42
N ASN A 70 -31.95 -20.89 9.36
CA ASN A 70 -32.78 -19.84 9.94
C ASN A 70 -32.40 -18.42 9.45
N GLY A 71 -31.50 -18.33 8.48
CA GLY A 71 -30.97 -17.09 7.94
C GLY A 71 -31.83 -16.51 6.81
N PRO A 72 -31.78 -15.19 6.59
CA PRO A 72 -32.59 -14.51 5.57
C PRO A 72 -32.20 -14.87 4.13
N LEU A 73 -31.02 -15.47 3.94
CA LEU A 73 -30.50 -15.90 2.64
C LEU A 73 -30.36 -17.43 2.55
N ALA A 74 -31.17 -18.17 3.33
CA ALA A 74 -31.19 -19.63 3.31
C ALA A 74 -31.36 -20.18 1.88
N GLY A 75 -30.55 -21.19 1.54
CA GLY A 75 -30.52 -21.81 0.21
C GLY A 75 -29.59 -21.13 -0.80
N GLN A 76 -29.00 -19.98 -0.46
CA GLN A 76 -27.91 -19.38 -1.25
C GLN A 76 -26.56 -20.03 -0.90
N LYS A 77 -25.58 -19.90 -1.81
CA LYS A 77 -24.20 -20.29 -1.56
C LYS A 77 -23.44 -19.13 -0.91
N ALA A 78 -22.79 -19.37 0.23
CA ALA A 78 -22.02 -18.35 0.95
C ALA A 78 -20.93 -17.72 0.05
N GLU A 79 -20.30 -18.52 -0.82
CA GLU A 79 -19.27 -18.07 -1.78
C GLU A 79 -19.78 -17.08 -2.82
N ALA A 80 -21.10 -17.06 -3.07
CA ALA A 80 -21.73 -16.17 -4.04
C ALA A 80 -22.15 -14.83 -3.43
N LEU A 81 -22.17 -14.72 -2.10
CA LEU A 81 -22.55 -13.50 -1.42
C LEU A 81 -21.41 -12.48 -1.42
N ARG A 82 -21.75 -11.21 -1.61
CA ARG A 82 -20.84 -10.06 -1.59
C ARG A 82 -21.44 -8.97 -0.73
N LEU A 83 -20.58 -8.12 -0.16
CA LEU A 83 -21.02 -6.85 0.38
C LEU A 83 -20.97 -5.80 -0.72
N THR A 84 -22.11 -5.15 -0.98
CA THR A 84 -22.22 -4.03 -1.93
C THR A 84 -23.15 -2.98 -1.34
N ASN A 85 -22.69 -1.73 -1.31
CA ASN A 85 -23.43 -0.59 -0.76
C ASN A 85 -24.01 -0.83 0.65
N GLY A 86 -23.22 -1.45 1.53
CA GLY A 86 -23.64 -1.79 2.90
C GLY A 86 -24.70 -2.90 3.00
N ARG A 87 -24.83 -3.75 1.97
CA ARG A 87 -25.78 -4.86 1.94
C ARG A 87 -25.08 -6.16 1.57
N LEU A 88 -25.42 -7.24 2.28
CA LEU A 88 -24.92 -8.59 2.03
C LEU A 88 -25.91 -9.36 1.17
N GLY A 89 -25.47 -9.86 0.02
CA GLY A 89 -26.35 -10.63 -0.86
C GLY A 89 -25.68 -11.10 -2.14
N ALA A 90 -26.43 -11.86 -2.93
CA ALA A 90 -26.02 -12.19 -4.30
C ALA A 90 -26.24 -10.97 -5.21
N LEU A 91 -25.45 -10.87 -6.29
CA LEU A 91 -25.45 -9.72 -7.21
C LEU A 91 -26.84 -9.36 -7.76
N PHE A 92 -27.68 -10.37 -8.01
CA PHE A 92 -29.03 -10.23 -8.57
C PHE A 92 -30.07 -10.98 -7.72
N GLY A 93 -29.90 -10.98 -6.39
CA GLY A 93 -30.71 -11.81 -5.51
C GLY A 93 -31.17 -11.13 -4.22
N PRO A 94 -31.82 -11.89 -3.34
CA PRO A 94 -32.14 -11.42 -2.00
C PRO A 94 -30.86 -10.98 -1.30
N ASN A 95 -31.01 -9.94 -0.50
CA ASN A 95 -29.93 -9.31 0.24
C ASN A 95 -30.47 -8.74 1.54
N GLU A 96 -29.57 -8.44 2.44
CA GLU A 96 -29.89 -7.86 3.73
C GLU A 96 -28.94 -6.72 4.12
N PRO A 97 -29.35 -5.80 5.01
CA PRO A 97 -28.47 -4.77 5.54
C PRO A 97 -27.27 -5.37 6.30
N LEU A 98 -26.10 -4.75 6.17
CA LEU A 98 -24.90 -5.15 6.91
C LEU A 98 -25.12 -5.14 8.43
N GLU A 99 -25.89 -4.19 8.95
CA GLU A 99 -26.18 -4.06 10.39
C GLU A 99 -26.93 -5.28 10.92
N ASP A 100 -27.89 -5.80 10.16
CA ASP A 100 -28.66 -6.99 10.51
C ASP A 100 -27.79 -8.25 10.44
N ALA A 101 -26.93 -8.34 9.40
CA ALA A 101 -25.93 -9.40 9.29
C ALA A 101 -24.98 -9.44 10.49
N VAL A 102 -24.45 -8.29 10.90
CA VAL A 102 -23.54 -8.17 12.05
C VAL A 102 -24.24 -8.54 13.37
N ARG A 103 -25.46 -8.03 13.59
CA ARG A 103 -26.27 -8.33 14.78
C ARG A 103 -26.53 -9.83 14.92
N ARG A 104 -26.79 -10.53 13.82
CA ARG A 104 -27.05 -11.98 13.84
C ARG A 104 -25.85 -12.81 14.28
N VAL A 105 -24.63 -12.43 13.91
CA VAL A 105 -23.43 -13.22 14.22
C VAL A 105 -22.96 -13.00 15.65
N THR A 106 -23.02 -11.78 16.16
CA THR A 106 -22.30 -11.39 17.40
C THR A 106 -23.10 -10.50 18.35
N GLY A 107 -24.32 -10.10 17.99
CA GLY A 107 -25.09 -9.13 18.75
C GLY A 107 -24.65 -7.67 18.58
N GLY A 108 -23.61 -7.37 17.78
CA GLY A 108 -23.27 -5.98 17.45
C GLY A 108 -21.86 -5.69 16.91
N ALA A 109 -20.88 -6.59 17.08
CA ALA A 109 -19.51 -6.34 16.61
C ALA A 109 -18.81 -7.63 16.15
N VAL A 110 -18.29 -7.61 14.92
CA VAL A 110 -17.47 -8.69 14.37
C VAL A 110 -16.02 -8.25 14.41
N GLU A 111 -15.23 -8.91 15.23
CA GLU A 111 -13.77 -8.77 15.26
C GLU A 111 -13.13 -9.98 14.58
N ILE A 112 -12.17 -9.71 13.69
CA ILE A 112 -11.38 -10.73 13.00
C ILE A 112 -9.92 -10.32 13.00
N HIS A 113 -9.10 -11.26 13.45
CA HIS A 113 -7.66 -11.21 13.29
C HIS A 113 -7.28 -12.00 12.04
N ALA A 114 -6.53 -11.38 11.13
CA ALA A 114 -6.05 -12.03 9.93
C ALA A 114 -4.57 -11.73 9.72
N GLU A 115 -3.80 -12.79 9.51
CA GLU A 115 -2.41 -12.71 9.11
C GLU A 115 -2.24 -13.41 7.77
N HIS A 116 -1.34 -12.88 6.95
CA HIS A 116 -0.96 -13.50 5.70
C HIS A 116 0.53 -13.80 5.72
N VAL A 117 0.85 -15.09 5.82
CA VAL A 117 2.19 -15.60 5.52
C VAL A 117 2.26 -15.84 4.01
N PRO A 118 3.16 -15.16 3.28
CA PRO A 118 3.30 -15.39 1.85
C PRO A 118 3.63 -16.85 1.54
N GLU A 119 3.10 -17.34 0.42
CA GLU A 119 3.31 -18.71 -0.03
C GLU A 119 4.81 -19.05 -0.13
N GLY A 120 5.19 -20.24 0.31
CA GLY A 120 6.59 -20.69 0.32
C GLY A 120 7.46 -20.16 1.47
N LEU A 121 6.90 -19.39 2.41
CA LEU A 121 7.58 -19.06 3.68
C LEU A 121 7.09 -19.96 4.83
N PRO A 122 7.98 -20.41 5.73
CA PRO A 122 7.59 -21.10 6.96
C PRO A 122 6.62 -20.26 7.79
N PRO A 123 5.62 -20.85 8.47
CA PRO A 123 4.68 -20.12 9.32
C PRO A 123 5.37 -19.26 10.40
N GLU A 124 6.45 -19.75 11.00
CA GLU A 124 7.29 -19.04 11.98
C GLU A 124 8.02 -17.79 11.44
N SER A 125 7.92 -17.52 10.13
CA SER A 125 8.54 -16.34 9.52
C SER A 125 7.95 -15.03 10.03
N VAL A 126 6.68 -15.05 10.48
CA VAL A 126 6.02 -13.89 11.08
C VAL A 126 6.35 -13.71 12.57
N ASP A 127 6.79 -14.74 13.29
CA ASP A 127 7.18 -14.66 14.71
C ASP A 127 8.30 -13.64 14.95
N LYS A 128 9.15 -13.45 13.94
CA LYS A 128 10.21 -12.42 13.98
C LYS A 128 9.63 -11.01 14.08
N LEU A 129 8.49 -10.74 13.45
CA LEU A 129 7.80 -9.45 13.56
C LEU A 129 7.30 -9.22 14.99
N TYR A 130 6.75 -10.27 15.62
CA TYR A 130 6.28 -10.21 17.01
C TYR A 130 7.39 -10.04 18.05
N SER A 131 8.62 -10.46 17.74
CA SER A 131 9.78 -10.22 18.60
C SER A 131 10.47 -8.86 18.36
N GLY A 132 9.83 -7.95 17.62
CA GLY A 132 10.35 -6.61 17.33
C GLY A 132 11.54 -6.61 16.34
N LYS A 133 11.77 -7.72 15.64
CA LYS A 133 12.87 -7.84 14.67
C LYS A 133 12.39 -7.47 13.27
N LEU A 134 13.23 -6.72 12.57
CA LEU A 134 13.02 -6.39 11.16
C LEU A 134 13.01 -7.68 10.32
N ALA A 135 11.84 -8.05 9.80
CA ALA A 135 11.69 -9.15 8.86
C ALA A 135 11.44 -8.60 7.45
N MET A 136 12.44 -8.77 6.57
CA MET A 136 12.31 -8.53 5.14
C MET A 136 11.61 -9.73 4.48
N LEU A 137 10.30 -9.84 4.71
CA LEU A 137 9.50 -10.88 4.08
C LEU A 137 9.31 -10.53 2.60
N ARG A 138 9.62 -11.48 1.71
CA ARG A 138 9.35 -11.39 0.27
C ARG A 138 8.27 -12.42 -0.05
N GLY A 139 7.33 -12.05 -0.92
CA GLY A 139 6.38 -13.02 -1.47
C GLY A 139 7.10 -14.10 -2.28
N HIS A 140 6.42 -15.23 -2.51
CA HIS A 140 6.93 -16.31 -3.35
C HIS A 140 7.44 -15.74 -4.68
N GLN A 141 8.73 -15.89 -4.95
CA GLN A 141 9.29 -15.60 -6.26
C GLN A 141 8.88 -16.73 -7.20
N ARG A 142 7.72 -16.55 -7.84
CA ARG A 142 7.26 -17.45 -8.89
C ARG A 142 8.24 -17.41 -10.05
N GLN A 143 8.85 -18.55 -10.37
CA GLN A 143 9.83 -18.65 -11.45
C GLN A 143 9.21 -18.53 -12.84
N ASP A 144 7.89 -18.67 -12.94
CA ASP A 144 7.14 -18.63 -14.19
C ASP A 144 6.49 -17.27 -14.48
N ILE A 145 6.70 -16.25 -13.63
CA ILE A 145 6.20 -14.90 -13.87
C ILE A 145 7.25 -13.84 -13.52
N HIS A 146 7.41 -12.85 -14.39
CA HIS A 146 8.21 -11.65 -14.11
C HIS A 146 7.32 -10.52 -13.61
N ALA A 147 7.27 -10.33 -12.28
CA ALA A 147 6.52 -9.26 -11.65
C ALA A 147 7.45 -8.08 -11.28
N TYR A 148 7.68 -7.18 -12.24
CA TYR A 148 8.47 -5.96 -12.05
C TYR A 148 7.64 -4.71 -12.39
N ALA A 149 8.00 -3.59 -11.74
CA ALA A 149 7.56 -2.29 -12.19
C ALA A 149 8.51 -1.77 -13.27
N TYR A 150 7.96 -1.16 -14.31
CA TYR A 150 8.71 -0.57 -15.41
C TYR A 150 8.45 0.94 -15.47
N GLY A 151 9.40 1.69 -16.01
CA GLY A 151 9.23 3.11 -16.26
C GLY A 151 10.15 3.59 -17.38
N ALA A 152 9.67 4.57 -18.14
CA ALA A 152 10.44 5.33 -19.11
C ALA A 152 10.40 6.81 -18.71
N GLN A 153 11.56 7.46 -18.64
CA GLN A 153 11.69 8.85 -18.25
C GLN A 153 12.41 9.61 -19.35
N PHE A 154 11.87 10.78 -19.70
CA PHE A 154 12.39 11.68 -20.72
C PHE A 154 12.61 13.05 -20.08
N VAL A 155 13.78 13.62 -20.28
CA VAL A 155 14.17 14.90 -19.68
C VAL A 155 14.69 15.83 -20.77
N GLU A 156 14.14 17.03 -20.83
CA GLU A 156 14.66 18.12 -21.66
C GLU A 156 15.48 19.06 -20.77
N VAL A 157 16.75 19.27 -21.13
CA VAL A 157 17.66 20.16 -20.41
C VAL A 157 18.17 21.27 -21.31
N ARG A 158 18.48 22.42 -20.71
CA ARG A 158 19.23 23.50 -21.33
C ARG A 158 20.56 23.63 -20.62
N VAL A 159 21.63 23.73 -21.40
CA VAL A 159 22.98 23.92 -20.88
C VAL A 159 23.48 25.28 -21.33
N HIS A 160 23.83 26.14 -20.36
CA HIS A 160 24.37 27.44 -20.67
C HIS A 160 25.80 27.30 -21.21
N ARG A 161 26.06 27.80 -22.43
CA ARG A 161 27.29 27.52 -23.19
C ARG A 161 28.58 27.95 -22.50
N LEU A 162 28.55 29.03 -21.72
CA LEU A 162 29.75 29.63 -21.11
C LEU A 162 29.98 29.18 -19.66
N THR A 163 28.91 28.95 -18.91
CA THR A 163 28.98 28.57 -17.47
C THR A 163 28.78 27.08 -17.26
N CYS A 164 28.34 26.35 -18.29
CA CYS A 164 27.92 24.96 -18.23
C CYS A 164 26.78 24.70 -17.22
N GLU A 165 26.08 25.75 -16.77
CA GLU A 165 24.91 25.61 -15.90
C GLU A 165 23.81 24.81 -16.63
N ILE A 166 23.32 23.76 -15.98
CA ILE A 166 22.29 22.88 -16.52
C ILE A 166 20.96 23.25 -15.85
N ARG A 167 19.92 23.48 -16.64
CA ARG A 167 18.54 23.65 -16.16
C ARG A 167 17.63 22.65 -16.81
N VAL A 168 16.82 21.98 -16.00
CA VAL A 168 15.79 21.08 -16.49
C VAL A 168 14.57 21.91 -16.89
N LEU A 169 14.14 21.79 -18.15
CA LEU A 169 12.98 22.53 -18.65
C LEU A 169 11.70 21.73 -18.44
N ARG A 170 11.77 20.41 -18.71
CA ARG A 170 10.65 19.49 -18.63
C ARG A 170 11.12 18.08 -18.32
N MET A 171 10.34 17.39 -17.51
CA MET A 171 10.47 15.95 -17.29
C MET A 171 9.14 15.27 -17.60
N ALA A 172 9.18 14.15 -18.32
CA ALA A 172 8.03 13.32 -18.61
C ALA A 172 8.34 11.87 -18.21
N GLY A 173 7.42 11.23 -17.50
CA GLY A 173 7.55 9.85 -17.06
C GLY A 173 6.34 9.02 -17.46
N ALA A 174 6.57 7.82 -17.99
CA ALA A 174 5.56 6.81 -18.22
C ALA A 174 5.89 5.58 -17.38
N PHE A 175 4.97 5.14 -16.51
CA PHE A 175 5.22 4.09 -15.52
C PHE A 175 4.18 2.97 -15.63
N ALA A 176 4.66 1.73 -15.54
CA ALA A 176 3.84 0.52 -15.43
C ALA A 176 4.13 -0.14 -14.08
N ALA A 177 3.27 0.11 -13.09
CA ALA A 177 3.40 -0.43 -11.73
C ALA A 177 2.21 -1.31 -11.30
N GLY A 178 1.53 -1.91 -12.28
CA GLY A 178 0.35 -2.73 -12.04
C GLY A 178 -0.90 -1.90 -11.74
N THR A 179 -1.74 -2.38 -10.82
CA THR A 179 -2.99 -1.71 -10.48
C THR A 179 -2.73 -0.56 -9.51
N ILE A 180 -2.99 0.67 -9.96
CA ILE A 180 -2.86 1.86 -9.13
C ILE A 180 -4.08 2.00 -8.22
N VAL A 181 -3.86 1.86 -6.90
CA VAL A 181 -4.93 1.99 -5.90
C VAL A 181 -5.37 3.45 -5.72
N ASN A 182 -4.41 4.38 -5.67
CA ASN A 182 -4.69 5.81 -5.58
C ASN A 182 -3.81 6.59 -6.58
N PRO A 183 -4.41 7.12 -7.66
CA PRO A 183 -3.68 7.87 -8.69
C PRO A 183 -2.94 9.10 -8.17
N LEU A 184 -3.50 9.83 -7.19
CA LEU A 184 -2.88 11.03 -6.64
C LEU A 184 -1.62 10.69 -5.86
N THR A 185 -1.71 9.70 -4.97
CA THR A 185 -0.55 9.26 -4.19
C THR A 185 0.53 8.65 -5.09
N ALA A 186 0.13 7.87 -6.10
CA ALA A 186 1.06 7.30 -7.07
C ALA A 186 1.78 8.39 -7.87
N LEU A 187 1.04 9.41 -8.34
CA LEU A 187 1.62 10.57 -9.04
C LEU A 187 2.63 11.30 -8.16
N SER A 188 2.28 11.58 -6.89
CA SER A 188 3.21 12.22 -5.95
C SER A 188 4.48 11.40 -5.70
N GLN A 189 4.39 10.07 -5.66
CA GLN A 189 5.57 9.20 -5.53
C GLN A 189 6.45 9.23 -6.78
N TYR A 190 5.85 9.19 -7.98
CA TYR A 190 6.62 9.28 -9.22
C TYR A 190 7.29 10.64 -9.39
N MET A 191 6.57 11.73 -9.12
CA MET A 191 7.14 13.07 -9.13
C MET A 191 8.30 13.19 -8.14
N GLY A 192 8.10 12.75 -6.89
CA GLY A 192 9.16 12.77 -5.88
C GLY A 192 10.40 11.97 -6.30
N GLY A 193 10.21 10.78 -6.86
CA GLY A 193 11.31 9.95 -7.36
C GLY A 193 12.06 10.58 -8.54
N MET A 194 11.33 11.26 -9.45
CA MET A 194 11.94 12.01 -10.55
C MET A 194 12.73 13.22 -10.05
N ILE A 195 12.21 13.97 -9.06
CA ILE A 195 12.90 15.10 -8.44
C ILE A 195 14.17 14.64 -7.72
N TRP A 196 14.11 13.54 -6.96
CA TRP A 196 15.31 12.95 -6.35
C TRP A 196 16.33 12.48 -7.40
N GLY A 197 15.85 11.92 -8.52
CA GLY A 197 16.73 11.58 -9.65
C GLY A 197 17.42 12.80 -10.27
N LEU A 198 16.74 13.95 -10.30
CA LEU A 198 17.30 15.22 -10.75
C LEU A 198 18.38 15.72 -9.79
N GLY A 199 18.11 15.73 -8.48
CA GLY A 199 19.08 16.08 -7.43
C GLY A 199 20.32 15.20 -7.50
N ALA A 200 20.14 13.88 -7.51
CA ALA A 200 21.21 12.90 -7.65
C ALA A 200 22.07 13.09 -8.91
N ALA A 201 21.50 13.60 -10.01
CA ALA A 201 22.20 13.78 -11.27
C ALA A 201 22.96 15.11 -11.36
N LEU A 202 22.47 16.18 -10.74
CA LEU A 202 22.97 17.54 -10.97
C LEU A 202 23.62 18.20 -9.76
N GLU A 203 23.20 17.83 -8.55
CA GLU A 203 23.47 18.64 -7.34
C GLU A 203 24.08 17.80 -6.21
N GLU A 204 23.44 16.68 -5.88
CA GLU A 204 23.73 15.90 -4.67
C GLU A 204 25.13 15.26 -4.75
N ARG A 205 26.03 15.73 -3.89
CA ARG A 205 27.36 15.16 -3.74
C ARG A 205 27.80 15.22 -2.29
N THR A 206 28.11 14.05 -1.72
CA THR A 206 28.73 13.98 -0.41
C THR A 206 30.23 14.23 -0.53
N GLU A 207 30.72 15.22 0.21
CA GLU A 207 32.15 15.55 0.26
C GLU A 207 32.76 15.03 1.56
N ILE A 208 33.89 14.32 1.43
CA ILE A 208 34.58 13.68 2.54
C ILE A 208 35.99 14.25 2.64
N ASP A 209 36.32 14.82 3.80
CA ASP A 209 37.69 15.13 4.19
C ASP A 209 38.37 13.83 4.63
N LEU A 210 39.20 13.28 3.74
CA LEU A 210 39.90 12.01 3.97
C LEU A 210 40.97 12.10 5.06
N ALA A 211 41.53 13.29 5.32
CA ALA A 211 42.56 13.45 6.34
C ALA A 211 41.97 13.31 7.76
N HIS A 212 40.73 13.79 7.94
CA HIS A 212 40.04 13.77 9.23
C HIS A 212 38.85 12.79 9.28
N ALA A 213 38.63 12.03 8.20
CA ALA A 213 37.53 11.07 8.04
C ALA A 213 36.14 11.65 8.40
N ARG A 214 35.84 12.86 7.92
CA ARG A 214 34.57 13.56 8.21
C ARG A 214 33.87 14.02 6.95
N TYR A 215 32.54 14.09 7.01
CA TYR A 215 31.75 14.81 6.02
C TYR A 215 31.97 16.31 6.19
N VAL A 216 32.17 17.03 5.09
CA VAL A 216 32.38 18.49 5.14
C VAL A 216 31.10 19.26 4.87
N ASN A 217 30.18 18.68 4.09
CA ASN A 217 28.90 19.29 3.72
C ASN A 217 27.70 18.54 4.31
N ASP A 218 27.70 18.32 5.63
CA ASP A 218 26.64 17.60 6.35
C ASP A 218 25.42 18.47 6.71
N ASN A 219 25.21 19.57 6.00
CA ASN A 219 24.12 20.52 6.22
C ASN A 219 23.48 20.96 4.89
N LEU A 220 22.21 21.38 4.93
CA LEU A 220 21.42 21.75 3.74
C LEU A 220 21.92 23.02 3.01
N SER A 221 22.81 23.79 3.62
CA SER A 221 23.40 24.97 2.93
C SER A 221 24.51 24.55 1.96
N GLU A 222 25.20 23.44 2.25
CA GLU A 222 26.35 22.96 1.49
C GLU A 222 26.08 21.64 0.74
N TYR A 223 25.02 20.91 1.11
CA TYR A 223 24.50 19.77 0.37
C TYR A 223 23.25 20.21 -0.39
N PRO A 224 23.40 20.65 -1.65
CA PRO A 224 22.26 21.12 -2.43
C PRO A 224 21.30 19.96 -2.71
N VAL A 225 20.03 20.23 -2.48
CA VAL A 225 18.90 19.40 -2.90
C VAL A 225 18.00 20.26 -3.77
N PRO A 226 17.28 19.66 -4.74
CA PRO A 226 16.44 20.43 -5.64
C PRO A 226 15.45 21.31 -4.90
N VAL A 227 15.40 22.59 -5.25
CA VAL A 227 14.41 23.54 -4.75
C VAL A 227 13.25 23.68 -5.74
N ASN A 228 12.20 24.38 -5.32
CA ASN A 228 11.00 24.56 -6.16
C ASN A 228 11.28 25.27 -7.50
N ALA A 229 12.39 26.02 -7.61
CA ALA A 229 12.75 26.69 -8.85
C ALA A 229 13.45 25.75 -9.87
N ASP A 230 13.89 24.58 -9.43
CA ASP A 230 14.62 23.61 -10.27
C ASP A 230 13.69 22.60 -10.97
N VAL A 231 12.39 22.65 -10.66
CA VAL A 231 11.35 21.68 -11.09
C VAL A 231 10.24 22.35 -11.90
#